data_AF-A0A926ZI41-F1
#
_entry.id   AF-A0A926ZI41-F1
#
_cell.length_a   1.000
_cell.length_b   1.000
_cell.length_c   1.000
_cell.angle_alpha   90.00
_cell.angle_beta   90.00
_cell.angle_gamma   90.00
#
_symmetry.space_group_name_H-M   'P 1'
#
loop_
_entity.id
_entity.type
_entity.pdbx_description
1 polymer ?
#
loop_
_entity_poly.entity_id
_entity_poly.type
_entity_poly.pdbx_seq_one_letter_code
_entity_poly.pdbx_strand_id
1 'polypeptide(L)'
;MPPVNLTTPIKWRSTFWVKGLRRKLESSNFQIFIKLILRGQISVNLASRIESLTKYYDVSLLISHHTYLRLPNSDIYAIRTIDRVKVKGKSETVSIFEVFDADPPEIREGKLATATVFEQALLLYNQDNYVDAEQMFRDCLFINPLDKVAQIYLERCQLQLLYKVKV
;
A
#
# COMPACT_ATOMS: atom_id res chain seq x y z
N MET A 1 -26.46 17.44 -17.72
CA MET A 1 -25.50 17.66 -16.62
C MET A 1 -24.39 18.55 -17.15
N PRO A 2 -24.00 19.66 -16.48
CA PRO A 2 -22.90 20.49 -16.97
C PRO A 2 -21.54 19.84 -16.63
N PRO A 3 -20.50 20.07 -17.47
CA PRO A 3 -19.17 19.53 -17.21
C PRO A 3 -18.51 20.24 -16.02
N VAL A 4 -17.93 19.47 -15.11
CA VAL A 4 -17.21 20.00 -13.93
C VAL A 4 -15.80 20.40 -14.35
N ASN A 5 -15.49 21.69 -14.23
CA ASN A 5 -14.20 22.27 -14.57
C ASN A 5 -13.15 21.96 -13.47
N LEU A 6 -12.01 21.38 -13.86
CA LEU A 6 -11.00 20.78 -12.96
C LEU A 6 -9.93 21.77 -12.45
N THR A 7 -10.09 23.08 -12.66
CA THR A 7 -9.04 24.08 -12.38
C THR A 7 -9.28 24.97 -11.16
N THR A 8 -10.37 24.78 -10.41
CA THR A 8 -10.63 25.61 -9.21
C THR A 8 -9.81 25.12 -8.00
N PRO A 9 -8.98 25.99 -7.36
CA PRO A 9 -8.25 25.63 -6.16
C PRO A 9 -9.21 25.38 -4.99
N ILE A 10 -9.11 24.22 -4.37
CA ILE A 10 -9.90 23.86 -3.18
C ILE A 10 -9.44 24.75 -2.00
N LYS A 11 -10.35 25.59 -1.49
CA LYS A 11 -10.11 26.38 -0.27
C LYS A 11 -10.24 25.48 0.97
N TRP A 12 -9.11 25.09 1.55
CA TRP A 12 -9.02 24.34 2.80
C TRP A 12 -9.39 25.23 3.98
N ARG A 13 -10.48 24.93 4.71
CA ARG A 13 -10.72 25.55 6.03
C ARG A 13 -9.75 24.93 7.03
N SER A 14 -8.95 25.79 7.65
CA SER A 14 -7.93 25.48 8.62
C SER A 14 -8.51 24.82 9.86
N THR A 15 -8.24 23.53 10.05
CA THR A 15 -7.86 22.93 11.35
C THR A 15 -7.51 21.46 11.12
N PHE A 16 -6.43 21.02 11.77
CA PHE A 16 -5.83 19.68 11.74
C PHE A 16 -4.98 19.30 10.52
N TRP A 17 -3.80 18.74 10.81
CA TRP A 17 -2.73 18.24 9.92
C TRP A 17 -1.51 19.16 9.67
N VAL A 18 -0.74 19.31 10.75
CA VAL A 18 0.74 19.33 10.91
C VAL A 18 1.62 19.87 9.76
N LYS A 19 2.41 20.88 10.13
CA LYS A 19 3.46 21.65 9.43
C LYS A 19 4.51 20.87 8.59
N GLY A 20 4.45 19.54 8.49
CA GLY A 20 5.40 18.71 7.72
C GLY A 20 4.93 18.30 6.31
N LEU A 21 3.66 18.53 5.96
CA LEU A 21 3.05 17.97 4.75
C LEU A 21 3.10 18.85 3.49
N ARG A 22 3.72 20.03 3.56
CA ARG A 22 3.69 21.01 2.45
C ARG A 22 4.36 20.50 1.17
N ARG A 23 5.46 19.74 1.28
CA ARG A 23 6.10 19.07 0.13
C ARG A 23 5.32 17.86 -0.39
N LYS A 24 4.50 17.21 0.45
CA LYS A 24 3.68 16.06 0.04
C LYS A 24 2.40 16.48 -0.69
N LEU A 25 1.87 17.68 -0.43
CA LEU A 25 0.65 18.22 -1.05
C LEU A 25 0.75 18.48 -2.57
N GLU A 26 1.96 18.57 -3.12
CA GLU A 26 2.18 18.77 -4.56
C GLU A 26 2.28 17.45 -5.33
N SER A 27 2.40 16.30 -4.65
CA SER A 27 2.38 15.00 -5.33
C SER A 27 0.96 14.60 -5.72
N SER A 28 0.80 14.10 -6.94
CA SER A 28 -0.49 13.59 -7.44
C SER A 28 -1.11 12.55 -6.50
N ASN A 29 -0.28 11.76 -5.82
CA ASN A 29 -0.71 10.72 -4.88
C ASN A 29 -1.38 11.28 -3.62
N PHE A 30 -0.89 12.40 -3.08
CA PHE A 30 -1.49 13.01 -1.90
C PHE A 30 -2.80 13.73 -2.24
N GLN A 31 -2.88 14.34 -3.42
CA GLN A 31 -4.14 14.90 -3.95
C GLN A 31 -5.20 13.82 -4.15
N ILE A 32 -4.81 12.62 -4.63
CA ILE A 32 -5.71 11.46 -4.72
C ILE A 32 -6.19 11.04 -3.33
N PHE A 33 -5.28 10.85 -2.37
CA PHE A 33 -5.62 10.47 -0.99
C PHE A 33 -6.61 11.44 -0.33
N ILE A 34 -6.34 12.74 -0.44
CA ILE A 34 -7.18 13.80 0.09
C ILE A 34 -8.54 13.86 -0.61
N LYS A 35 -8.59 13.67 -1.93
CA LYS A 35 -9.82 13.63 -2.72
C LYS A 35 -10.69 12.43 -2.38
N LEU A 36 -10.10 11.29 -2.00
CA LEU A 36 -10.80 10.08 -1.58
C LEU A 36 -11.44 10.24 -0.19
N ILE A 37 -10.73 10.88 0.75
CA ILE A 37 -11.27 11.23 2.08
C ILE A 37 -12.42 12.22 1.94
N LEU A 38 -12.23 13.31 1.18
CA LEU A 38 -13.27 14.34 0.98
C LEU A 38 -14.53 13.80 0.29
N ARG A 39 -14.40 12.76 -0.55
CA ARG A 39 -15.54 12.10 -1.19
C ARG A 39 -16.26 11.09 -0.29
N GLY A 40 -15.87 10.97 0.98
CA GLY A 40 -16.46 10.03 1.94
C GLY A 40 -16.19 8.56 1.59
N GLN A 41 -15.19 8.29 0.74
CA GLN A 41 -14.89 6.94 0.28
C GLN A 41 -13.99 6.15 1.23
N ILE A 42 -13.42 6.82 2.24
CA ILE A 42 -12.60 6.24 3.31
C ILE A 42 -13.09 6.85 4.62
N SER A 43 -13.41 6.02 5.63
CA SER A 43 -13.78 6.53 6.96
C SER A 43 -12.55 7.06 7.68
N VAL A 44 -12.72 8.04 8.58
CA VAL A 44 -11.59 8.64 9.34
C VAL A 44 -10.81 7.60 10.13
N ASN A 45 -11.49 6.59 10.69
CA ASN A 45 -10.86 5.47 11.40
C ASN A 45 -10.08 4.53 10.48
N LEU A 46 -10.52 4.36 9.23
CA LEU A 46 -9.76 3.61 8.23
C LEU A 46 -8.56 4.41 7.74
N ALA A 47 -8.72 5.72 7.55
CA ALA A 47 -7.65 6.63 7.13
C ALA A 47 -6.50 6.68 8.17
N SER A 48 -6.81 6.76 9.46
CA SER A 48 -5.78 6.75 10.51
C SER A 48 -5.03 5.42 10.59
N ARG A 49 -5.71 4.29 10.39
CA ARG A 49 -5.08 2.96 10.34
C ARG A 49 -4.22 2.79 9.10
N ILE A 50 -4.69 3.25 7.95
CA ILE A 50 -3.92 3.30 6.70
C ILE A 50 -2.66 4.14 6.91
N GLU A 51 -2.75 5.33 7.52
CA GLU A 51 -1.58 6.17 7.79
C GLU A 51 -0.54 5.47 8.68
N SER A 52 -0.98 4.80 9.74
CA SER A 52 -0.09 4.01 10.60
C SER A 52 0.57 2.86 9.83
N LEU A 53 -0.16 2.17 8.95
CA LEU A 53 0.39 1.11 8.09
C LEU A 53 1.35 1.68 7.05
N THR A 54 1.06 2.85 6.47
CA THR A 54 1.94 3.53 5.52
C THR A 54 3.29 3.85 6.16
N LYS A 55 3.29 4.30 7.43
CA LYS A 55 4.52 4.53 8.20
C LYS A 55 5.27 3.24 8.52
N TYR A 56 4.53 2.19 8.89
CA TYR A 56 5.12 0.90 9.24
C TYR A 56 5.78 0.22 8.03
N TYR A 57 5.09 0.21 6.88
CA TYR A 57 5.61 -0.38 5.64
C TYR A 57 6.61 0.53 4.91
N ASP A 58 6.79 1.77 5.36
CA ASP A 58 7.63 2.81 4.74
C ASP A 58 7.34 2.99 3.24
N VAL A 59 6.05 3.13 2.92
CA VAL A 59 5.56 3.25 1.54
C VAL A 59 4.94 4.63 1.29
N SER A 60 4.84 5.01 0.02
CA SER A 60 4.33 6.31 -0.39
C SER A 60 2.83 6.49 -0.11
N LEU A 61 2.03 5.47 -0.43
CA LEU A 61 0.57 5.51 -0.29
C LEU A 61 -0.02 4.10 -0.20
N LEU A 62 -0.92 3.90 0.75
CA LEU A 62 -1.75 2.71 0.85
C LEU A 62 -3.22 3.04 0.58
N ILE A 63 -3.89 2.15 -0.16
CA ILE A 63 -5.32 2.23 -0.46
C ILE A 63 -6.02 0.91 -0.13
N SER A 64 -7.32 1.00 0.17
CA SER A 64 -8.15 -0.19 0.41
C SER A 64 -8.71 -0.76 -0.90
N HIS A 65 -9.17 -2.01 -0.88
CA HIS A 65 -9.90 -2.61 -2.00
C HIS A 65 -11.07 -1.77 -2.50
N HIS A 66 -11.89 -1.20 -1.60
CA HIS A 66 -13.00 -0.33 -1.99
C HIS A 66 -12.54 0.94 -2.69
N THR A 67 -11.37 1.45 -2.30
CA THR A 67 -10.74 2.61 -2.96
C THR A 67 -10.26 2.22 -4.35
N TYR A 68 -9.56 1.10 -4.46
CA TYR A 68 -9.04 0.56 -5.72
C TYR A 68 -10.16 0.40 -6.76
N LEU A 69 -11.29 -0.23 -6.39
CA LEU A 69 -12.45 -0.42 -7.28
C LEU A 69 -13.10 0.88 -7.77
N ARG A 70 -12.84 2.02 -7.10
CA ARG A 70 -13.41 3.33 -7.42
C ARG A 70 -12.42 4.25 -8.12
N LEU A 71 -11.18 3.80 -8.35
CA LEU A 71 -10.20 4.56 -9.09
C LEU A 71 -10.58 4.56 -10.58
N PRO A 72 -10.76 5.74 -11.21
CA PRO A 72 -10.89 5.79 -12.65
C PRO A 72 -9.56 5.39 -13.29
N ASN A 73 -9.61 4.50 -14.28
CA ASN A 73 -8.44 4.02 -15.02
C ASN A 73 -7.37 3.42 -14.10
N SER A 74 -7.70 2.44 -13.26
CA SER A 74 -6.76 1.79 -12.33
C SER A 74 -5.44 1.34 -12.98
N ASP A 75 -5.49 0.96 -14.25
CA ASP A 75 -4.36 0.40 -15.01
C ASP A 75 -3.26 1.41 -15.32
N ILE A 76 -3.50 2.72 -15.13
CA ILE A 76 -2.48 3.76 -15.34
C ILE A 76 -1.58 3.96 -14.11
N TYR A 77 -1.93 3.36 -12.98
CA TYR A 77 -1.23 3.54 -11.72
C TYR A 77 -0.38 2.31 -11.42
N ALA A 78 0.84 2.52 -10.92
CA ALA A 78 1.68 1.46 -10.40
C ALA A 78 1.14 1.01 -9.02
N ILE A 79 0.40 -0.10 -9.02
CA ILE A 79 -0.30 -0.63 -7.85
C ILE A 79 0.00 -2.12 -7.68
N ARG A 80 0.21 -2.57 -6.45
CA ARG A 80 0.29 -4.00 -6.10
C ARG A 80 -0.40 -4.29 -4.77
N THR A 81 -0.81 -5.53 -4.57
CA THR A 81 -1.35 -5.99 -3.29
C THR A 81 -0.22 -6.13 -2.28
N ILE A 82 -0.40 -5.66 -1.03
CA ILE A 82 0.62 -5.78 0.03
C ILE A 82 0.13 -6.44 1.33
N ASP A 83 -1.18 -6.50 1.56
CA ASP A 83 -1.74 -7.08 2.78
C ASP A 83 -3.21 -7.47 2.60
N ARG A 84 -3.72 -8.35 3.46
CA ARG A 84 -5.15 -8.69 3.59
C ARG A 84 -5.55 -8.65 5.06
N VAL A 85 -6.28 -7.61 5.43
CA VAL A 85 -6.67 -7.37 6.84
C VAL A 85 -8.11 -7.86 7.07
N LYS A 86 -8.30 -8.76 8.06
CA LYS A 86 -9.65 -9.08 8.56
C LYS A 86 -10.19 -7.91 9.39
N VAL A 87 -11.38 -7.42 9.05
CA VAL A 87 -12.04 -6.38 9.84
C VAL A 87 -12.68 -7.01 11.06
N LYS A 88 -12.26 -6.59 12.26
CA LYS A 88 -12.81 -7.10 13.53
C LYS A 88 -14.33 -6.89 13.55
N GLY A 89 -15.10 -7.98 13.60
CA GLY A 89 -16.57 -7.95 13.63
C GLY A 89 -17.28 -8.08 12.26
N LYS A 90 -16.55 -8.28 11.15
CA LYS A 90 -17.12 -8.60 9.84
C LYS A 90 -16.40 -9.82 9.22
N SER A 91 -17.12 -10.62 8.46
CA SER A 91 -16.56 -11.78 7.72
C SER A 91 -15.69 -11.36 6.52
N GLU A 92 -15.69 -10.09 6.16
CA GLU A 92 -14.99 -9.57 4.98
C GLU A 92 -13.50 -9.29 5.28
N THR A 93 -12.63 -9.91 4.49
CA THR A 93 -11.22 -9.56 4.37
C THR A 93 -11.06 -8.36 3.45
N VAL A 94 -10.43 -7.29 3.94
CA VAL A 94 -10.13 -6.10 3.14
C VAL A 94 -8.69 -6.18 2.66
N SER A 95 -8.51 -6.27 1.35
CA SER A 95 -7.20 -6.19 0.72
C SER A 95 -6.66 -4.76 0.77
N ILE A 96 -5.37 -4.63 1.06
CA ILE A 96 -4.62 -3.38 1.09
C ILE A 96 -3.65 -3.39 -0.08
N PHE A 97 -3.62 -2.27 -0.79
CA PHE A 97 -2.78 -2.07 -1.95
C PHE A 97 -1.82 -0.92 -1.69
N GLU A 98 -0.62 -1.05 -2.22
CA GLU A 98 0.36 0.03 -2.29
C GLU A 98 0.26 0.72 -3.65
N VAL A 99 0.25 2.05 -3.65
CA VAL A 99 0.40 2.89 -4.84
C VAL A 99 1.79 3.50 -4.81
N PHE A 100 2.63 3.11 -5.78
CA PHE A 100 4.07 3.41 -5.77
C PHE A 100 4.56 4.20 -6.99
N ASP A 101 3.64 4.91 -7.68
CA ASP A 101 3.96 5.77 -8.82
C ASP A 101 5.02 6.85 -8.52
N ALA A 102 5.05 7.33 -7.27
CA ALA A 102 5.92 8.41 -6.81
C ALA A 102 7.26 7.90 -6.24
N ASP A 103 7.49 6.59 -6.24
CA ASP A 103 8.76 6.04 -5.80
C ASP A 103 9.88 6.40 -6.80
N PRO A 104 11.14 6.46 -6.35
CA PRO A 104 12.28 6.62 -7.25
C PRO A 104 12.24 5.61 -8.41
N PRO A 105 12.61 6.00 -9.65
CA PRO A 105 12.46 5.14 -10.83
C PRO A 105 13.03 3.73 -10.64
N GLU A 106 14.22 3.62 -10.06
CA GLU A 106 14.89 2.34 -9.75
C GLU A 106 14.03 1.43 -8.85
N ILE A 107 13.46 1.97 -7.77
CA ILE A 107 12.60 1.22 -6.86
C ILE A 107 11.29 0.84 -7.55
N ARG A 108 10.70 1.78 -8.29
CA ARG A 108 9.43 1.57 -8.99
C ARG A 108 9.55 0.49 -10.07
N GLU A 109 10.60 0.55 -10.89
CA GLU A 109 10.88 -0.45 -11.93
C GLU A 109 11.17 -1.82 -11.31
N GLY A 110 11.94 -1.85 -10.22
CA GLY A 110 12.14 -3.08 -9.45
C GLY A 110 10.84 -3.68 -8.92
N LYS A 111 9.93 -2.85 -8.35
CA LYS A 111 8.62 -3.30 -7.88
C LYS A 111 7.73 -3.82 -9.01
N LEU A 112 7.77 -3.19 -10.18
CA LEU A 112 7.05 -3.67 -11.36
C LEU A 112 7.59 -5.01 -11.85
N ALA A 113 8.92 -5.16 -11.91
CA ALA A 113 9.58 -6.39 -12.35
C ALA A 113 9.32 -7.57 -11.41
N THR A 114 9.15 -7.31 -10.11
CA THR A 114 8.93 -8.34 -9.09
C THR A 114 7.47 -8.52 -8.69
N ALA A 115 6.53 -7.73 -9.24
CA ALA A 115 5.14 -7.69 -8.79
C ALA A 115 4.47 -9.07 -8.70
N THR A 116 4.61 -9.89 -9.75
CA THR A 116 4.03 -11.24 -9.78
C THR A 116 4.67 -12.18 -8.76
N VAL A 117 6.00 -12.14 -8.63
CA VAL A 117 6.73 -12.96 -7.65
C VAL A 117 6.33 -12.57 -6.23
N PHE A 118 6.22 -11.27 -5.98
CA PHE A 118 5.82 -10.72 -4.69
C PHE A 118 4.40 -11.14 -4.29
N GLU A 119 3.45 -11.10 -5.23
CA GLU A 119 2.08 -11.54 -4.97
C GLU A 119 1.98 -13.05 -4.71
N GLN A 120 2.77 -13.86 -5.41
CA GLN A 120 2.87 -15.30 -5.14
C GLN A 120 3.49 -15.58 -3.76
N ALA A 121 4.54 -14.86 -3.38
CA ALA A 121 5.16 -14.94 -2.06
C ALA A 121 4.16 -14.61 -0.94
N LEU A 122 3.35 -13.56 -1.15
CA LEU A 122 2.25 -13.20 -0.24
C LEU A 122 1.20 -14.31 -0.10
N LEU A 123 0.83 -14.98 -1.19
CA LEU A 123 -0.14 -16.07 -1.13
C LEU A 123 0.41 -17.23 -0.29
N LEU A 124 1.66 -17.62 -0.51
CA LEU A 124 2.33 -18.68 0.27
C LEU A 124 2.46 -18.30 1.75
N TYR A 125 2.84 -17.05 2.04
CA TYR A 125 2.91 -16.54 3.41
C TYR A 125 1.55 -16.65 4.12
N ASN A 126 0.46 -16.30 3.44
CA ASN A 126 -0.90 -16.39 3.99
C ASN A 126 -1.40 -17.85 4.14
N GLN A 127 -0.72 -18.81 3.54
CA GLN A 127 -1.00 -20.25 3.66
C GLN A 127 -0.06 -20.94 4.69
N ASP A 128 0.67 -20.16 5.49
CA ASP A 128 1.67 -20.64 6.45
C ASP A 128 2.83 -21.44 5.83
N ASN A 129 2.99 -21.35 4.51
CA ASN A 129 4.11 -21.92 3.76
C ASN A 129 5.29 -20.94 3.74
N TYR A 130 5.90 -20.77 4.91
CA TYR A 130 6.94 -19.78 5.14
C TYR A 130 8.27 -20.07 4.45
N VAL A 131 8.58 -21.36 4.17
CA VAL A 131 9.83 -21.74 3.50
C VAL A 131 9.82 -21.23 2.05
N ASP A 132 8.76 -21.56 1.30
CA ASP A 132 8.64 -21.14 -0.10
C ASP A 132 8.43 -19.63 -0.20
N ALA A 133 7.64 -19.05 0.72
CA ALA A 133 7.47 -17.60 0.79
C ALA A 133 8.81 -16.87 1.03
N GLU A 134 9.65 -17.36 1.95
CA GLU A 134 10.96 -16.78 2.24
C GLU A 134 11.82 -16.72 0.97
N GLN A 135 11.89 -17.81 0.23
CA GLN A 135 12.68 -17.88 -1.01
C GLN A 135 12.18 -16.86 -2.04
N MET A 136 10.86 -16.76 -2.25
CA MET A 136 10.31 -15.80 -3.21
C MET A 136 10.52 -14.34 -2.80
N PHE A 137 10.48 -14.04 -1.49
CA PHE A 137 10.84 -12.69 -1.01
C PHE A 137 12.33 -12.40 -1.19
N ARG A 138 13.22 -13.39 -1.07
CA ARG A 138 14.64 -13.24 -1.42
C ARG A 138 14.83 -12.96 -2.91
N ASP A 139 14.08 -13.64 -3.77
CA ASP A 139 14.14 -13.41 -5.22
C ASP A 139 13.67 -11.98 -5.59
N CYS A 140 12.62 -11.49 -4.91
CA CYS A 140 12.19 -10.10 -5.05
C CYS A 140 13.30 -9.12 -4.64
N LEU A 141 13.97 -9.39 -3.50
CA LEU A 141 15.04 -8.53 -2.97
C LEU A 141 16.35 -8.63 -3.74
N PHE A 142 16.57 -9.70 -4.49
CA PHE A 142 17.69 -9.80 -5.41
C PHE A 142 17.57 -8.79 -6.55
N ILE A 143 16.34 -8.62 -7.08
CA ILE A 143 16.04 -7.67 -8.16
C ILE A 143 15.84 -6.25 -7.62
N ASN A 144 15.16 -6.11 -6.47
CA ASN A 144 14.86 -4.82 -5.85
C ASN A 144 15.27 -4.83 -4.36
N PRO A 145 16.56 -4.64 -4.04
CA PRO A 145 17.05 -4.70 -2.67
C PRO A 145 16.43 -3.65 -1.74
N LEU A 146 15.90 -2.56 -2.30
CA LEU A 146 15.32 -1.44 -1.57
C LEU A 146 13.81 -1.58 -1.35
N ASP A 147 13.19 -2.69 -1.77
CA ASP A 147 11.77 -2.95 -1.53
C ASP A 147 11.49 -3.22 -0.03
N LYS A 148 11.06 -2.18 0.68
CA LYS A 148 10.76 -2.23 2.11
C LYS A 148 9.69 -3.26 2.48
N VAL A 149 8.69 -3.43 1.64
CA VAL A 149 7.60 -4.38 1.94
C VAL A 149 8.13 -5.81 1.83
N ALA A 150 8.95 -6.11 0.83
CA ALA A 150 9.60 -7.41 0.70
C ALA A 150 10.57 -7.70 1.84
N GLN A 151 11.33 -6.70 2.32
CA GLN A 151 12.20 -6.84 3.51
C GLN A 151 11.40 -7.24 4.75
N ILE A 152 10.26 -6.57 5.01
CA ILE A 152 9.39 -6.84 6.16
C ILE A 152 8.84 -8.28 6.10
N TYR A 153 8.37 -8.72 4.94
CA TYR A 153 7.84 -10.07 4.82
C TYR A 153 8.91 -11.17 4.89
N LEU A 154 10.11 -10.91 4.38
CA LEU A 154 11.25 -11.81 4.57
C LEU A 154 11.55 -12.02 6.06
N GLU A 155 11.63 -10.93 6.84
CA GLU A 155 11.84 -11.00 8.29
C GLU A 155 10.71 -11.77 8.99
N ARG A 156 9.45 -11.53 8.59
CA ARG A 156 8.31 -12.27 9.13
C ARG A 156 8.39 -13.77 8.85
N CYS A 157 8.77 -14.18 7.63
CA CYS A 157 8.95 -15.60 7.31
C CYS A 157 10.00 -16.24 8.22
N GLN A 158 11.15 -15.58 8.38
CA GLN A 158 12.24 -16.07 9.22
C GLN A 158 11.81 -16.21 10.69
N LEU A 159 11.06 -15.25 11.23
CA LEU A 159 10.52 -15.35 12.58
C LEU A 159 9.60 -16.57 12.74
N GLN A 160 8.67 -16.79 11.79
CA GLN A 160 7.75 -17.93 11.85
C GLN A 160 8.46 -19.28 11.76
N LEU A 161 9.50 -19.38 10.93
CA LEU A 161 10.33 -20.58 10.83
C LEU A 161 11.09 -20.83 12.13
N LEU A 162 11.65 -19.79 12.76
CA LEU A 162 12.32 -19.91 14.06
C LEU A 162 11.38 -20.39 15.17
N TYR A 163 10.11 -19.95 15.17
CA TYR A 163 9.11 -20.44 16.13
C TYR A 163 8.78 -21.92 15.90
N LYS A 164 8.63 -22.37 14.65
CA LYS A 164 8.35 -23.78 14.33
C LYS A 164 9.48 -24.74 14.72
N VAL A 165 10.73 -24.27 14.79
CA VAL A 165 11.88 -25.09 15.22
C VAL A 165 11.96 -25.25 16.75
N LYS A 166 11.30 -24.37 17.52
CA LYS A 166 11.34 -24.36 18.99
C LYS A 166 10.18 -25.11 19.66
N VAL A 167 9.24 -25.66 18.88
CA VAL A 167 8.09 -26.46 19.33
C VAL A 167 8.34 -27.91 18.99
#